data_AF-H3C8I7-F1
#
_entry.id   AF-H3C8I7-F1
#
_cell.length_a   1.000
_cell.length_b   1.000
_cell.length_c   1.000
_cell.angle_alpha   90.00
_cell.angle_beta   90.00
_cell.angle_gamma   90.00
#
_symmetry.space_group_name_H-M   'P 1'
#
loop_
_entity.id
_entity.type
_entity.pdbx_description
1 polymer ?
#
loop_
_entity_poly.entity_id
_entity_poly.type
_entity_poly.pdbx_seq_one_letter_code
_entity_poly.pdbx_strand_id
1 'polypeptide(L)'
;TSLSPPLSAKALLAPPPSEASQCGGEAATRSPEEPGERQNALTPAPWRRSARLDVSRLDLRVGRVLSTRRHPLAAALTLQEVDIGEDVPRPVASWDGGLRPPPVDKVCLQGDLAVLLCNLKASKKRGVVSRARILRCCTSEGVAELLAPPPGASPGDRVTFLDYPGEPDKELPSKQTLWDVLQPDMRVDSRGVANYKGCRFQVKGKGLCRAPSLTSCTIR
;
A
#
# COMPACT_ATOMS: atom_id res chain seq x y z
N THR A 1 14.94 -59.23 5.58
CA THR A 1 14.19 -59.14 6.85
C THR A 1 14.47 -57.77 7.44
N SER A 2 13.48 -56.93 7.74
CA SER A 2 12.39 -57.09 8.73
C SER A 2 12.94 -57.03 10.16
N LEU A 3 12.52 -56.15 11.07
CA LEU A 3 11.36 -55.23 11.11
C LEU A 3 11.65 -53.92 11.86
N SER A 4 10.69 -52.99 11.85
CA SER A 4 10.64 -51.74 12.63
C SER A 4 9.92 -51.96 14.01
N PRO A 5 9.50 -50.93 14.80
CA PRO A 5 9.42 -51.00 16.28
C PRO A 5 8.08 -51.54 16.83
N PRO A 6 7.84 -51.38 18.15
CA PRO A 6 6.56 -50.82 18.59
C PRO A 6 6.68 -49.66 19.62
N LEU A 7 5.54 -49.03 19.93
CA LEU A 7 5.37 -47.92 20.90
C LEU A 7 4.55 -48.34 22.14
N SER A 8 4.50 -47.44 23.13
CA SER A 8 3.34 -47.09 23.98
C SER A 8 2.96 -47.89 25.25
N ALA A 9 3.21 -47.22 26.39
CA ALA A 9 2.22 -46.69 27.34
C ALA A 9 1.27 -47.60 28.17
N LYS A 10 1.36 -47.47 29.51
CA LYS A 10 0.29 -47.46 30.56
C LYS A 10 0.95 -47.37 31.96
N ALA A 11 0.27 -47.14 33.10
CA ALA A 11 -0.74 -46.12 33.47
C ALA A 11 -1.07 -46.25 34.99
N LEU A 12 -1.29 -45.12 35.68
CA LEU A 12 -2.06 -44.93 36.94
C LEU A 12 -1.74 -45.78 38.20
N LEU A 13 -1.43 -45.13 39.34
CA LEU A 13 -2.33 -44.96 40.52
C LEU A 13 -1.68 -44.05 41.61
N ALA A 14 -2.47 -43.66 42.62
CA ALA A 14 -2.13 -42.80 43.78
C ALA A 14 -2.87 -43.37 45.04
N PRO A 15 -3.11 -42.69 46.19
CA PRO A 15 -2.70 -41.38 46.75
C PRO A 15 -2.08 -41.63 48.18
N PRO A 16 -2.47 -41.00 49.33
CA PRO A 16 -2.91 -39.64 49.72
C PRO A 16 -1.87 -38.97 50.67
N PRO A 17 -2.15 -37.89 51.46
CA PRO A 17 -3.28 -36.94 51.48
C PRO A 17 -2.81 -35.55 50.95
N SER A 18 -2.94 -34.33 51.51
CA SER A 18 -3.50 -33.75 52.77
C SER A 18 -3.68 -32.21 52.59
N GLU A 19 -4.29 -31.40 53.46
CA GLU A 19 -4.83 -31.67 54.82
C GLU A 19 -6.12 -30.88 55.16
N ALA A 20 -6.01 -29.63 55.64
CA ALA A 20 -7.11 -28.83 56.22
C ALA A 20 -7.03 -27.35 55.75
N SER A 21 -8.12 -26.57 55.66
CA SER A 21 -9.32 -26.54 56.51
C SER A 21 -10.64 -26.31 55.75
N GLN A 22 -11.76 -26.62 56.43
CA GLN A 22 -13.15 -26.36 56.07
C GLN A 22 -13.67 -25.08 56.80
N CYS A 23 -14.94 -24.62 56.77
CA CYS A 23 -16.19 -25.12 56.18
C CYS A 23 -17.26 -24.01 55.96
N GLY A 24 -18.34 -24.32 55.22
CA GLY A 24 -19.60 -23.55 55.09
C GLY A 24 -19.59 -22.40 54.07
N GLY A 25 -20.62 -22.16 53.24
CA GLY A 25 -21.90 -22.87 53.00
C GLY A 25 -22.79 -22.03 52.05
N GLU A 26 -23.88 -22.52 51.43
CA GLU A 26 -24.40 -23.90 51.40
C GLU A 26 -25.17 -24.22 50.10
N ALA A 27 -26.38 -23.66 49.88
CA ALA A 27 -27.30 -24.08 48.81
C ALA A 27 -28.11 -22.95 48.16
N ALA A 28 -28.36 -23.04 46.82
CA ALA A 28 -29.71 -23.16 46.22
C ALA A 28 -29.80 -22.88 44.69
N THR A 29 -30.61 -23.69 44.00
CA THR A 29 -31.43 -23.38 42.79
C THR A 29 -30.80 -23.05 41.42
N ARG A 30 -30.87 -24.06 40.53
CA ARG A 30 -31.16 -24.06 39.06
C ARG A 30 -31.30 -22.72 38.31
N SER A 31 -30.56 -22.57 37.20
CA SER A 31 -31.07 -22.64 35.79
C SER A 31 -29.91 -22.48 34.78
N PRO A 32 -30.05 -22.91 33.50
CA PRO A 32 -28.97 -22.82 32.51
C PRO A 32 -28.97 -21.48 31.74
N GLU A 33 -27.78 -20.89 31.56
CA GLU A 33 -27.53 -19.83 30.57
C GLU A 33 -26.95 -20.40 29.26
N GLU A 34 -27.28 -19.78 28.12
CA GLU A 34 -26.76 -20.17 26.80
C GLU A 34 -25.33 -19.64 26.54
N PRO A 35 -24.59 -20.21 25.57
CA PRO A 35 -23.22 -19.78 25.27
C PRO A 35 -23.17 -18.37 24.65
N GLY A 36 -22.87 -17.36 25.47
CA GLY A 36 -22.78 -15.96 25.03
C GLY A 36 -21.82 -15.74 23.85
N GLU A 37 -22.37 -15.35 22.71
CA GLU A 37 -21.66 -15.28 21.42
C GLU A 37 -20.55 -14.20 21.43
N ARG A 38 -19.30 -14.63 21.28
CA ARG A 38 -18.14 -13.73 21.32
C ARG A 38 -17.78 -13.18 19.94
N GLN A 39 -17.95 -11.86 19.82
CA GLN A 39 -17.10 -10.94 19.07
C GLN A 39 -17.06 -11.07 17.54
N ASN A 40 -17.60 -10.06 16.84
CA ASN A 40 -16.74 -9.18 16.04
C ASN A 40 -17.32 -7.76 15.83
N ALA A 41 -17.56 -7.03 16.93
CA ALA A 41 -17.93 -5.62 16.85
C ALA A 41 -16.72 -4.78 16.43
N LEU A 42 -16.58 -4.52 15.12
CA LEU A 42 -15.50 -3.72 14.52
C LEU A 42 -15.48 -2.27 15.03
N THR A 43 -14.82 -2.03 16.16
CA THR A 43 -14.65 -0.69 16.72
C THR A 43 -13.74 0.15 15.82
N PRO A 44 -14.23 1.24 15.18
CA PRO A 44 -13.38 2.06 14.32
C PRO A 44 -12.27 2.71 15.15
N ALA A 45 -11.02 2.49 14.71
CA ALA A 45 -9.83 2.94 15.40
C ALA A 45 -9.77 4.48 15.53
N PRO A 46 -9.10 5.04 16.57
CA PRO A 46 -9.26 6.45 16.95
C PRO A 46 -9.01 7.47 15.84
N TRP A 47 -8.02 7.23 14.97
CA TRP A 47 -7.68 8.09 13.84
C TRP A 47 -8.83 8.26 12.81
N ARG A 48 -9.83 7.36 12.81
CA ARG A 48 -10.98 7.39 11.90
C ARG A 48 -12.05 8.43 12.29
N ARG A 49 -11.89 9.13 13.43
CA ARG A 49 -12.85 10.14 13.94
C ARG A 49 -12.47 11.60 13.71
N SER A 50 -11.22 11.91 13.37
CA SER A 50 -10.72 13.31 13.44
C SER A 50 -9.77 13.75 12.31
N ALA A 51 -9.49 12.89 11.33
CA ALA A 51 -8.76 13.27 10.13
C ALA A 51 -9.55 12.83 8.90
N ARG A 52 -9.65 13.70 7.88
CA ARG A 52 -10.23 13.31 6.60
C ARG A 52 -9.38 12.21 5.97
N LEU A 53 -10.04 11.25 5.33
CA LEU A 53 -9.41 10.15 4.60
C LEU A 53 -9.59 10.45 3.11
N ASP A 54 -8.83 11.43 2.62
CA ASP A 54 -8.87 11.91 1.24
C ASP A 54 -7.47 12.21 0.71
N VAL A 55 -7.41 12.57 -0.57
CA VAL A 55 -6.17 12.74 -1.34
C VAL A 55 -5.36 13.99 -0.98
N SER A 56 -5.89 14.95 -0.21
CA SER A 56 -5.14 16.16 0.21
C SER A 56 -3.90 15.81 1.03
N ARG A 57 -3.97 14.71 1.79
CA ARG A 57 -2.93 14.18 2.68
C ARG A 57 -1.82 13.41 1.95
N LEU A 58 -1.96 13.16 0.65
CA LEU A 58 -0.94 12.52 -0.17
C LEU A 58 0.02 13.57 -0.73
N ASP A 59 1.33 13.41 -0.51
CA ASP A 59 2.35 14.24 -1.16
C ASP A 59 2.57 13.72 -2.57
N LEU A 60 1.72 14.16 -3.51
CA LEU A 60 1.88 13.86 -4.93
C LEU A 60 2.71 14.96 -5.60
N ARG A 61 3.83 14.57 -6.25
CA ARG A 61 4.71 15.49 -6.98
C ARG A 61 5.06 14.97 -8.36
N VAL A 62 5.41 15.88 -9.24
CA VAL A 62 6.10 15.57 -10.49
C VAL A 62 7.56 15.25 -10.21
N GLY A 63 8.10 14.25 -10.89
CA GLY A 63 9.52 13.96 -10.88
C GLY A 63 10.02 13.41 -12.21
N ARG A 64 11.33 13.47 -12.42
CA ARG A 64 12.01 13.04 -13.64
C ARG A 64 12.83 11.77 -13.40
N VAL A 65 12.60 10.74 -14.21
CA VAL A 65 13.37 9.49 -14.13
C VAL A 65 14.78 9.73 -14.66
N LEU A 66 15.78 9.73 -13.77
CA LEU A 66 17.19 9.98 -14.13
C LEU A 66 17.90 8.71 -14.58
N SER A 67 17.55 7.56 -14.03
CA SER A 67 18.06 6.24 -14.42
C SER A 67 17.01 5.15 -14.17
N THR A 68 17.03 4.09 -14.99
CA THR A 68 16.19 2.90 -14.86
C THR A 68 17.07 1.67 -15.01
N ARG A 69 17.10 0.77 -14.01
CA ARG A 69 17.89 -0.48 -14.03
C ARG A 69 17.14 -1.64 -13.38
N ARG A 70 17.29 -2.86 -13.90
CA ARG A 70 16.66 -4.06 -13.30
C ARG A 70 17.32 -4.41 -11.95
N HIS A 71 16.54 -4.91 -10.99
CA HIS A 71 17.06 -5.28 -9.67
C HIS A 71 17.86 -6.60 -9.76
N PRO A 72 19.14 -6.65 -9.34
CA PRO A 72 20.02 -7.81 -9.58
C PRO A 72 19.51 -9.10 -8.92
N LEU A 73 18.85 -8.99 -7.77
CA LEU A 73 18.30 -10.14 -7.02
C LEU A 73 16.78 -10.37 -7.24
N ALA A 74 16.13 -9.69 -8.19
CA ALA A 74 14.68 -9.79 -8.38
C ALA A 74 14.21 -9.31 -9.76
N ALA A 75 14.00 -10.24 -10.70
CA ALA A 75 13.64 -9.92 -12.10
C ALA A 75 12.32 -9.13 -12.30
N ALA A 76 11.43 -9.12 -11.31
CA ALA A 76 10.16 -8.37 -11.31
C ALA A 76 10.22 -7.03 -10.53
N LEU A 77 11.41 -6.61 -10.09
CA LEU A 77 11.67 -5.28 -9.54
C LEU A 77 12.55 -4.47 -10.49
N THR A 78 12.14 -3.23 -10.76
CA THR A 78 12.94 -2.22 -11.43
C THR A 78 13.33 -1.13 -10.44
N LEU A 79 14.60 -0.74 -10.46
CA LEU A 79 15.18 0.31 -9.63
C LEU A 79 15.34 1.58 -10.45
N GLN A 80 14.90 2.70 -9.89
CA GLN A 80 14.89 3.99 -10.54
C GLN A 80 15.46 5.05 -9.59
N GLU A 81 16.25 5.97 -10.12
CA GLU A 81 16.58 7.23 -9.47
C GLU A 81 15.72 8.34 -10.06
N VAL A 82 15.04 9.10 -9.20
CA VAL A 82 14.07 10.12 -9.61
C VAL A 82 14.39 11.45 -8.96
N ASP A 83 14.61 12.47 -9.77
CA ASP A 83 14.61 13.87 -9.34
C ASP A 83 13.18 14.33 -9.05
N ILE A 84 12.94 14.91 -7.87
CA ILE A 84 11.65 15.50 -7.49
C ILE A 84 11.79 16.95 -6.99
N GLY A 85 12.79 17.69 -7.47
CA GLY A 85 13.09 19.04 -6.99
C GLY A 85 13.68 19.06 -5.58
N GLU A 86 14.50 18.07 -5.24
CA GLU A 86 15.24 17.95 -3.98
C GLU A 86 16.74 17.78 -4.28
N ASP A 87 17.63 18.19 -3.36
CA ASP A 87 19.10 18.20 -3.56
C ASP A 87 19.70 16.82 -3.91
N VAL A 88 18.99 15.74 -3.58
CA VAL A 88 19.43 14.36 -3.80
C VAL A 88 18.29 13.54 -4.44
N PRO A 89 18.49 12.96 -5.65
CA PRO A 89 17.49 12.11 -6.29
C PRO A 89 17.04 10.93 -5.41
N ARG A 90 15.74 10.65 -5.41
CA ARG A 90 15.17 9.60 -4.56
C ARG A 90 15.28 8.23 -5.23
N PRO A 91 15.75 7.19 -4.50
CA PRO A 91 15.66 5.81 -4.97
C PRO A 91 14.23 5.29 -4.87
N VAL A 92 13.75 4.70 -5.96
CA VAL A 92 12.45 4.06 -6.10
C VAL A 92 12.65 2.61 -6.54
N ALA A 93 11.95 1.68 -5.90
CA ALA A 93 11.88 0.29 -6.31
C ALA A 93 10.46 -0.05 -6.80
N SER A 94 10.25 0.01 -8.10
CA SER A 94 9.00 -0.33 -8.77
C SER A 94 8.84 -1.85 -8.90
N TRP A 95 7.60 -2.34 -8.78
CA TRP A 95 7.26 -3.74 -9.03
C TRP A 95 6.49 -3.84 -10.35
N ASP A 96 6.87 -4.78 -11.21
CA ASP A 96 6.42 -4.83 -12.61
C ASP A 96 5.46 -6.00 -12.89
N GLY A 97 4.86 -6.55 -11.85
CA GLY A 97 3.57 -7.25 -11.93
C GLY A 97 3.59 -8.72 -12.32
N GLY A 98 4.66 -9.27 -12.91
CA GLY A 98 4.62 -10.62 -13.50
C GLY A 98 5.92 -11.42 -13.50
N LEU A 99 5.76 -12.72 -13.81
CA LEU A 99 6.84 -13.72 -13.96
C LEU A 99 7.71 -13.51 -15.20
N ARG A 100 7.21 -12.80 -16.21
CA ARG A 100 7.95 -12.46 -17.43
C ARG A 100 8.21 -10.95 -17.40
N PRO A 101 9.48 -10.49 -17.38
CA PRO A 101 9.76 -9.06 -17.34
C PRO A 101 9.32 -8.41 -18.67
N PRO A 102 8.66 -7.24 -18.65
CA PRO A 102 8.42 -6.48 -19.87
C PRO A 102 9.75 -6.03 -20.51
N PRO A 103 9.76 -5.73 -21.83
CA PRO A 103 10.84 -4.96 -22.44
C PRO A 103 11.04 -3.66 -21.66
N VAL A 104 12.30 -3.23 -21.48
CA VAL A 104 12.60 -2.00 -20.73
C VAL A 104 11.98 -0.78 -21.42
N ASP A 105 11.88 -0.84 -22.75
CA ASP A 105 11.25 0.15 -23.63
C ASP A 105 9.74 0.33 -23.38
N LYS A 106 9.12 -0.54 -22.57
CA LYS A 106 7.72 -0.42 -22.11
C LYS A 106 7.59 0.00 -20.64
N VAL A 107 8.68 0.28 -19.93
CA VAL A 107 8.65 0.66 -18.50
C VAL A 107 9.59 1.83 -18.22
N CYS A 108 9.00 3.04 -18.21
CA CYS A 108 9.57 4.27 -17.66
C CYS A 108 10.92 4.69 -18.32
N LEU A 109 10.85 5.43 -19.42
CA LEU A 109 12.02 5.80 -20.18
C LEU A 109 12.88 6.80 -19.40
N GLN A 110 14.19 6.75 -19.64
CA GLN A 110 15.13 7.67 -19.01
C GLN A 110 14.89 9.09 -19.54
N GLY A 111 14.66 10.04 -18.63
CA GLY A 111 14.34 11.43 -18.94
C GLY A 111 12.85 11.78 -18.86
N ASP A 112 11.94 10.79 -18.79
CA ASP A 112 10.48 10.99 -18.66
C ASP A 112 10.11 11.73 -17.38
N LEU A 113 9.01 12.49 -17.44
CA LEU A 113 8.32 13.03 -16.27
C LEU A 113 7.16 12.12 -15.85
N ALA A 114 7.03 11.87 -14.55
CA ALA A 114 5.97 11.06 -13.96
C ALA A 114 5.38 11.75 -12.71
N VAL A 115 4.18 11.33 -12.30
CA VAL A 115 3.65 11.61 -10.97
C VAL A 115 4.13 10.56 -9.95
N LEU A 116 4.60 11.01 -8.80
CA LEU A 116 5.06 10.18 -7.69
C LEU A 116 4.31 10.48 -6.40
N LEU A 117 4.16 9.47 -5.55
CA LEU A 117 3.76 9.60 -4.15
C LEU A 117 5.01 9.61 -3.25
N CYS A 118 5.25 10.72 -2.56
CA CYS A 118 6.52 11.07 -1.92
C CYS A 118 6.51 11.01 -0.38
N ASN A 119 5.35 10.92 0.28
CA ASN A 119 5.23 10.80 1.75
C ASN A 119 4.94 9.38 2.27
N LEU A 120 5.20 8.34 1.45
CA LEU A 120 5.19 6.96 1.94
C LEU A 120 6.33 6.72 2.93
N LYS A 121 6.05 5.99 4.01
CA LYS A 121 7.09 5.41 4.87
C LYS A 121 8.06 4.58 4.02
N ALA A 122 9.36 4.85 4.17
CA ALA A 122 10.41 4.19 3.40
C ALA A 122 10.38 2.66 3.58
N SER A 123 10.37 1.91 2.46
CA SER A 123 10.18 0.45 2.47
C SER A 123 11.36 -0.28 1.84
N LYS A 124 11.86 -1.33 2.51
CA LYS A 124 12.94 -2.18 1.99
C LYS A 124 12.37 -3.28 1.08
N LYS A 125 12.62 -3.19 -0.23
CA LYS A 125 12.28 -4.23 -1.22
C LYS A 125 13.57 -4.95 -1.63
N ARG A 126 13.72 -6.22 -1.22
CA ARG A 126 14.87 -7.11 -1.54
C ARG A 126 16.26 -6.49 -1.32
N GLY A 127 16.37 -5.60 -0.33
CA GLY A 127 17.61 -4.91 0.06
C GLY A 127 17.57 -3.40 -0.18
N VAL A 128 16.90 -2.95 -1.25
CA VAL A 128 16.86 -1.53 -1.63
C VAL A 128 15.73 -0.79 -0.91
N VAL A 129 16.02 0.44 -0.44
CA VAL A 129 15.05 1.31 0.22
C VAL A 129 14.33 2.16 -0.82
N SER A 130 13.02 1.93 -1.01
CA SER A 130 12.15 2.81 -1.82
C SER A 130 11.66 3.98 -0.96
N ARG A 131 11.93 5.22 -1.38
CA ARG A 131 11.51 6.48 -0.70
C ARG A 131 10.36 7.23 -1.40
N ALA A 132 9.83 6.65 -2.48
CA ALA A 132 8.61 7.08 -3.14
C ALA A 132 7.97 5.87 -3.87
N ARG A 133 6.80 6.10 -4.50
CA ARG A 133 6.16 5.22 -5.50
C ARG A 133 5.86 6.04 -6.75
N ILE A 134 6.32 5.62 -7.92
CA ILE A 134 5.89 6.18 -9.20
C ILE A 134 4.48 5.67 -9.52
N LEU A 135 3.56 6.56 -9.88
CA LEU A 135 2.20 6.22 -10.24
C LEU A 135 2.11 5.79 -11.70
N ARG A 136 1.43 4.68 -11.97
CA ARG A 136 1.27 4.11 -13.31
C ARG A 136 -0.20 3.83 -13.65
N CYS A 137 -0.56 4.12 -14.88
CA CYS A 137 -1.86 3.82 -15.48
C CYS A 137 -1.82 2.37 -15.96
N CYS A 138 -2.75 1.52 -15.49
CA CYS A 138 -2.73 0.08 -15.70
C CYS A 138 -4.07 -0.47 -16.20
N THR A 139 -4.04 -1.28 -17.27
CA THR A 139 -5.20 -2.04 -17.79
C THR A 139 -5.42 -3.34 -17.02
N SER A 140 -6.57 -3.98 -17.26
CA SER A 140 -6.86 -5.37 -16.85
C SER A 140 -5.93 -6.39 -17.50
N GLU A 141 -5.44 -6.11 -18.71
CA GLU A 141 -4.57 -6.98 -19.52
C GLU A 141 -3.09 -6.95 -19.09
N GLY A 142 -2.75 -6.12 -18.10
CA GLY A 142 -1.38 -5.97 -17.60
C GLY A 142 -0.51 -4.98 -18.39
N VAL A 143 -1.08 -4.23 -19.34
CA VAL A 143 -0.40 -3.08 -19.95
C VAL A 143 -0.32 -1.96 -18.91
N ALA A 144 0.85 -1.36 -18.75
CA ALA A 144 1.09 -0.27 -17.83
C ALA A 144 1.97 0.82 -18.45
N GLU A 145 1.62 2.09 -18.19
CA GLU A 145 2.40 3.27 -18.61
C GLU A 145 2.52 4.28 -17.46
N LEU A 146 3.42 5.27 -17.59
CA LEU A 146 3.57 6.33 -16.59
C LEU A 146 2.34 7.25 -16.56
N LEU A 147 1.91 7.67 -15.36
CA LEU A 147 1.00 8.81 -15.24
C LEU A 147 1.78 10.09 -15.55
N ALA A 148 1.59 10.64 -16.75
CA ALA A 148 2.29 11.82 -17.22
C ALA A 148 1.68 13.10 -16.62
N PRO A 149 2.51 14.08 -16.21
CA PRO A 149 2.05 15.41 -15.84
C PRO A 149 1.73 16.26 -17.09
N PRO A 150 1.07 17.42 -16.93
CA PRO A 150 0.83 18.33 -18.04
C PRO A 150 2.14 18.90 -18.65
N PRO A 151 2.12 19.35 -19.92
CA PRO A 151 3.24 20.07 -20.53
C PRO A 151 3.67 21.28 -19.69
N GLY A 152 4.97 21.57 -19.67
CA GLY A 152 5.57 22.62 -18.84
C GLY A 152 5.73 22.25 -17.35
N ALA A 153 5.28 21.06 -16.93
CA ALA A 153 5.59 20.54 -15.60
C ALA A 153 7.09 20.34 -15.38
N SER A 154 7.50 20.37 -14.11
CA SER A 154 8.89 20.39 -13.66
C SER A 154 9.04 19.52 -12.41
N PRO A 155 10.21 18.90 -12.16
CA PRO A 155 10.48 18.18 -10.92
C PRO A 155 10.15 19.04 -9.69
N GLY A 156 9.41 18.46 -8.75
CA GLY A 156 8.94 19.14 -7.53
C GLY A 156 7.59 19.84 -7.64
N ASP A 157 7.02 20.03 -8.83
CA ASP A 157 5.65 20.54 -8.98
C ASP A 157 4.67 19.66 -8.18
N ARG A 158 3.90 20.25 -7.26
CA ARG A 158 2.87 19.53 -6.51
C ARG A 158 1.65 19.26 -7.38
N VAL A 159 1.18 18.01 -7.36
CA VAL A 159 -0.10 17.59 -7.94
C VAL A 159 -1.18 17.71 -6.87
N THR A 160 -2.28 18.36 -7.23
CA THR A 160 -3.37 18.75 -6.34
C THR A 160 -4.73 18.36 -6.91
N PHE A 161 -5.76 18.44 -6.09
CA PHE A 161 -7.15 18.11 -6.42
C PHE A 161 -8.05 19.26 -5.96
N LEU A 162 -8.80 19.89 -6.87
CA LEU A 162 -9.55 21.12 -6.60
C LEU A 162 -10.57 20.96 -5.46
N ASP A 163 -11.24 19.81 -5.41
CA ASP A 163 -12.31 19.51 -4.44
C ASP A 163 -11.77 18.99 -3.09
N TYR A 164 -10.45 18.78 -2.98
CA TYR A 164 -9.78 18.27 -1.79
C TYR A 164 -8.60 19.18 -1.38
N PRO A 165 -8.88 20.42 -0.92
CA PRO A 165 -7.85 21.33 -0.41
C PRO A 165 -7.29 20.84 0.94
N GLY A 166 -5.98 20.92 1.11
CA GLY A 166 -5.26 20.58 2.34
C GLY A 166 -3.76 20.38 2.08
N GLU A 167 -2.98 20.18 3.14
CA GLU A 167 -1.55 19.89 3.07
C GLU A 167 -1.24 18.40 3.34
N PRO A 168 -0.14 17.86 2.80
CA PRO A 168 0.16 16.45 2.89
C PRO A 168 0.72 16.05 4.27
N ASP A 169 0.49 14.81 4.68
CA ASP A 169 1.14 14.23 5.87
C ASP A 169 2.67 14.20 5.66
N LYS A 170 3.48 14.44 6.71
CA LYS A 170 4.96 14.34 6.60
C LYS A 170 5.45 12.91 6.32
N GLU A 171 4.81 11.91 6.94
CA GLU A 171 4.94 10.49 6.63
C GLU A 171 3.57 9.83 6.83
N LEU A 172 3.11 9.04 5.86
CA LEU A 172 1.85 8.31 5.96
C LEU A 172 1.94 7.16 6.97
N PRO A 173 0.90 6.93 7.80
CA PRO A 173 0.92 5.91 8.85
C PRO A 173 1.03 4.50 8.27
N SER A 174 1.93 3.67 8.81
CA SER A 174 2.24 2.34 8.26
C SER A 174 1.27 1.22 8.66
N LYS A 175 0.35 1.45 9.61
CA LYS A 175 -0.61 0.41 10.07
C LYS A 175 -1.86 0.31 9.20
N GLN A 176 -2.17 1.33 8.41
CA GLN A 176 -3.01 1.28 7.22
C GLN A 176 -2.45 2.37 6.30
N THR A 177 -1.88 2.00 5.15
CA THR A 177 -1.41 3.06 4.25
C THR A 177 -2.63 3.73 3.65
N LEU A 178 -2.72 5.05 3.81
CA LEU A 178 -3.84 5.85 3.27
C LEU A 178 -3.98 5.63 1.74
N TRP A 179 -2.85 5.37 1.08
CA TRP A 179 -2.79 4.95 -0.31
C TRP A 179 -3.68 3.73 -0.60
N ASP A 180 -3.60 2.64 0.16
CA ASP A 180 -4.36 1.41 -0.15
C ASP A 180 -5.88 1.62 0.00
N VAL A 181 -6.31 2.63 0.76
CA VAL A 181 -7.71 3.03 0.93
C VAL A 181 -8.18 3.96 -0.20
N LEU A 182 -7.30 4.79 -0.77
CA LEU A 182 -7.63 5.79 -1.79
C LEU A 182 -7.39 5.30 -3.23
N GLN A 183 -6.43 4.39 -3.43
CA GLN A 183 -6.04 3.86 -4.74
C GLN A 183 -7.21 3.24 -5.53
N PRO A 184 -8.16 2.49 -4.93
CA PRO A 184 -9.30 1.93 -5.67
C PRO A 184 -10.20 3.00 -6.33
N ASP A 185 -10.23 4.21 -5.79
CA ASP A 185 -10.98 5.35 -6.36
C ASP A 185 -10.18 6.14 -7.41
N MET A 186 -8.88 5.86 -7.59
CA MET A 186 -8.00 6.52 -8.55
C MET A 186 -8.04 5.82 -9.91
N ARG A 187 -8.49 6.54 -10.93
CA ARG A 187 -8.72 6.03 -12.28
C ARG A 187 -8.42 7.07 -13.35
N VAL A 188 -8.28 6.60 -14.58
CA VAL A 188 -8.20 7.42 -15.78
C VAL A 188 -9.59 7.48 -16.42
N ASP A 189 -10.06 8.65 -16.84
CA ASP A 189 -11.35 8.78 -17.55
C ASP A 189 -11.25 8.34 -19.03
N SER A 190 -12.38 8.38 -19.74
CA SER A 190 -12.46 8.02 -21.16
C SER A 190 -11.71 8.99 -22.10
N ARG A 191 -11.09 10.06 -21.57
CA ARG A 191 -10.29 11.05 -22.29
C ARG A 191 -8.83 11.06 -21.82
N GLY A 192 -8.40 10.00 -21.15
CA GLY A 192 -7.04 9.85 -20.64
C GLY A 192 -6.73 10.67 -19.39
N VAL A 193 -7.73 11.31 -18.73
CA VAL A 193 -7.48 12.22 -17.60
C VAL A 193 -7.54 11.48 -16.26
N ALA A 194 -6.46 11.57 -15.48
CA ALA A 194 -6.41 11.00 -14.14
C ALA A 194 -7.35 11.74 -13.17
N ASN A 195 -8.12 10.98 -12.40
CA ASN A 195 -9.06 11.49 -11.41
C ASN A 195 -9.18 10.56 -10.18
N TYR A 196 -9.47 11.16 -9.03
CA TYR A 196 -9.89 10.49 -7.81
C TYR A 196 -11.34 10.90 -7.54
N LYS A 197 -12.27 9.93 -7.50
CA LYS A 197 -13.72 10.18 -7.36
C LYS A 197 -14.30 11.22 -8.33
N GLY A 198 -13.69 11.41 -9.51
CA GLY A 198 -14.08 12.42 -10.51
C GLY A 198 -13.32 13.76 -10.40
N CYS A 199 -12.74 14.09 -9.24
CA CYS A 199 -11.85 15.25 -9.10
C CYS A 199 -10.51 14.96 -9.79
N ARG A 200 -10.01 15.89 -10.62
CA ARG A 200 -8.88 15.64 -11.54
C ARG A 200 -7.53 15.93 -10.87
N PHE A 201 -6.52 15.14 -11.22
CA PHE A 201 -5.13 15.39 -10.86
C PHE A 201 -4.65 16.64 -11.62
N GLN A 202 -4.30 17.71 -10.89
CA GLN A 202 -3.94 19.01 -11.47
C GLN A 202 -2.61 19.54 -10.92
N VAL A 203 -1.72 19.97 -11.83
CA VAL A 203 -0.58 20.84 -11.47
C VAL A 203 -1.02 22.30 -11.64
N LYS A 204 -0.96 23.07 -10.55
CA LYS A 204 -1.47 24.44 -10.47
C LYS A 204 -0.83 25.33 -11.55
N GLY A 205 -1.67 25.97 -12.37
CA GLY A 205 -1.23 26.85 -13.46
C GLY A 205 -0.66 26.15 -14.71
N LYS A 206 -0.44 24.83 -14.68
CA LYS A 206 0.18 24.09 -15.80
C LYS A 206 -0.78 23.12 -16.51
N GLY A 207 -1.70 22.47 -15.79
CA GLY A 207 -2.76 21.66 -16.40
C GLY A 207 -3.08 20.38 -15.64
N LEU A 208 -3.56 19.37 -16.38
CA LEU A 208 -4.07 18.10 -15.84
C LEU A 208 -3.11 16.94 -16.14
N CYS A 209 -2.94 16.02 -15.20
CA CYS A 209 -2.18 14.79 -15.41
C CYS A 209 -2.99 13.79 -16.26
N ARG A 210 -2.30 13.07 -17.15
CA ARG A 210 -2.92 12.17 -18.13
C ARG A 210 -2.15 10.87 -18.30
N ALA A 211 -2.87 9.84 -18.69
CA ALA A 211 -2.32 8.64 -19.31
C ALA A 211 -1.87 8.99 -20.75
N PRO A 212 -0.63 8.68 -21.17
CA PRO A 212 -0.15 8.90 -22.54
C PRO A 212 -1.00 8.24 -23.63
N SER A 213 -1.54 7.03 -23.40
CA SER A 213 -2.31 6.26 -24.39
C SER A 213 -3.54 5.53 -23.83
N LEU A 214 -3.54 5.20 -22.54
CA LEU A 214 -4.63 4.44 -21.91
C LEU A 214 -5.84 5.33 -21.57
N THR A 215 -7.04 4.76 -21.67
CA THR A 215 -8.29 5.38 -21.21
C THR A 215 -9.05 4.41 -20.32
N SER A 216 -9.94 4.92 -19.47
CA SER A 216 -10.84 4.10 -18.63
C SER A 216 -10.13 3.05 -17.74
N CYS A 217 -8.88 3.30 -17.34
CA CYS A 217 -8.03 2.33 -16.65
C CYS A 217 -7.75 2.69 -15.18
N THR A 218 -7.08 1.80 -14.44
CA THR A 218 -6.73 2.01 -13.02
C THR A 218 -5.42 2.79 -12.86
N ILE A 219 -5.19 3.43 -11.70
CA ILE A 219 -3.91 4.04 -11.32
C ILE A 219 -3.32 3.27 -10.13
N ARG A 220 -2.02 2.93 -10.15
CA ARG A 220 -1.33 2.07 -9.16
C ARG A 220 0.09 2.53 -8.81
#